data_AF-Q72YD7-F1
#
_entry.id   AF-Q72YD7-F1
#
_cell.length_a   1.000
_cell.length_b   1.000
_cell.length_c   1.000
_cell.angle_alpha   90.00
_cell.angle_beta   90.00
_cell.angle_gamma   90.00
#
_symmetry.space_group_name_H-M   'P 1'
#
loop_
_entity.id
_entity.type
_entity.pdbx_description
1 polymer ?
#
loop_
_entity_poly.entity_id
_entity_poly.type
_entity_poly.pdbx_seq_one_letter_code
_entity_poly.pdbx_strand_id
1 'polypeptide(L)'
;MFTKKSRNIYKAGSLCEFAKAFFIGGIDVENVVKHALLKEVEQLMEQYIGGLKEIFLDEKIVGVYIYGSIALGAFHAETSDVDFVTVISDPVNEAEKQQLVELHKKLSGSTLGKRMDGMYIPLADLGKYNDEMNEYVYCADGKANIGHWDINAVTWWTLKNQGITVIGKEAEDLSFQIRWDDVVNTMKYNVEQYWSGKAKQPYLFFIEEWVESAVVTMGRILYTLDHKTIVSKDRGLQYLLEHSSEEWGPLLKEVERIRQNPKEKRMLSRWRRADMTKRFLLHLIETCRGKWTIQ
;
A
#
# COMPACT_ATOMS: atom_id res chain seq x y z
N MET A 1 -60.33 -46.87 7.16
CA MET A 1 -58.98 -47.43 7.34
C MET A 1 -58.02 -46.26 7.48
N PHE A 2 -57.61 -45.81 8.68
CA PHE A 2 -56.63 -46.50 9.55
C PHE A 2 -55.49 -47.06 8.70
N THR A 3 -54.22 -46.61 8.75
CA THR A 3 -53.45 -46.16 9.91
C THR A 3 -52.06 -45.65 9.46
N LYS A 4 -51.62 -44.57 10.14
CA LYS A 4 -50.28 -44.36 10.77
C LYS A 4 -49.03 -44.27 9.87
N LYS A 5 -48.35 -43.11 9.89
CA LYS A 5 -47.33 -42.64 10.87
C LYS A 5 -46.03 -43.45 10.71
N SER A 6 -44.84 -42.88 10.60
CA SER A 6 -44.19 -41.73 11.27
C SER A 6 -42.74 -41.65 10.73
N ARG A 7 -41.92 -40.61 10.85
CA ARG A 7 -41.95 -39.23 11.37
C ARG A 7 -40.62 -38.58 10.91
N ASN A 8 -40.68 -37.28 10.60
CA ASN A 8 -39.77 -36.17 10.99
C ASN A 8 -38.32 -36.50 11.41
N ILE A 9 -37.34 -35.69 10.99
CA ILE A 9 -36.97 -34.41 11.64
C ILE A 9 -36.44 -33.36 10.63
N TYR A 10 -37.01 -32.14 10.74
CA TYR A 10 -36.51 -30.75 10.53
C TYR A 10 -35.04 -30.52 10.07
N LYS A 11 -34.61 -29.44 9.38
CA LYS A 11 -35.06 -28.03 9.24
C LYS A 11 -34.17 -27.30 8.20
N ALA A 12 -34.70 -26.24 7.56
CA ALA A 12 -34.12 -24.94 7.11
C ALA A 12 -32.64 -24.88 6.57
N GLY A 13 -32.29 -24.17 5.51
CA GLY A 13 -32.92 -23.05 4.80
C GLY A 13 -32.13 -22.64 3.55
N SER A 14 -32.70 -21.71 2.80
CA SER A 14 -32.34 -21.25 1.46
C SER A 14 -31.01 -20.51 1.34
N LEU A 15 -30.45 -20.47 0.11
CA LEU A 15 -29.88 -19.26 -0.50
C LEU A 15 -29.83 -19.39 -2.04
N CYS A 16 -30.51 -18.45 -2.72
CA CYS A 16 -30.57 -18.19 -4.17
C CYS A 16 -29.19 -18.06 -4.82
N GLU A 17 -28.95 -18.75 -5.94
CA GLU A 17 -28.97 -18.23 -7.33
C GLU A 17 -28.19 -16.92 -7.57
N PHE A 18 -26.99 -17.03 -8.14
CA PHE A 18 -26.44 -16.07 -9.11
C PHE A 18 -25.34 -16.74 -9.95
N ALA A 19 -25.67 -17.12 -11.18
CA ALA A 19 -24.67 -17.38 -12.23
C ALA A 19 -25.34 -17.35 -13.61
N LYS A 20 -25.18 -16.23 -14.33
CA LYS A 20 -24.94 -16.12 -15.78
C LYS A 20 -25.21 -14.70 -16.28
N ALA A 21 -24.20 -14.05 -16.87
CA ALA A 21 -24.24 -13.59 -18.27
C ALA A 21 -22.95 -12.84 -18.69
N PHE A 22 -22.26 -13.43 -19.67
CA PHE A 22 -21.49 -12.91 -20.81
C PHE A 22 -20.92 -11.46 -20.87
N PHE A 23 -19.63 -11.42 -21.23
CA PHE A 23 -18.79 -10.33 -21.75
C PHE A 23 -19.27 -9.71 -23.08
N ILE A 24 -19.20 -8.38 -23.21
CA ILE A 24 -18.76 -7.64 -24.42
C ILE A 24 -18.08 -6.33 -23.98
N GLY A 25 -16.81 -6.15 -24.33
CA GLY A 25 -16.12 -4.85 -24.46
C GLY A 25 -16.32 -3.83 -23.35
N GLY A 26 -15.57 -3.97 -22.25
CA GLY A 26 -15.47 -2.96 -21.20
C GLY A 26 -14.17 -3.17 -20.46
N ILE A 27 -13.47 -2.08 -20.15
CA ILE A 27 -12.38 -2.07 -19.19
C ILE A 27 -12.90 -2.77 -17.92
N ASP A 28 -12.27 -3.87 -17.50
CA ASP A 28 -12.52 -4.48 -16.20
C ASP A 28 -12.04 -3.48 -15.14
N VAL A 29 -12.92 -2.53 -14.81
CA VAL A 29 -12.82 -1.78 -13.57
C VAL A 29 -13.35 -2.77 -12.53
N GLU A 30 -12.45 -3.54 -11.93
CA GLU A 30 -12.76 -4.26 -10.70
C GLU A 30 -13.43 -3.26 -9.76
N ASN A 31 -14.72 -3.49 -9.46
CA ASN A 31 -15.46 -2.69 -8.50
C ASN A 31 -14.63 -2.56 -7.22
N VAL A 32 -14.23 -1.34 -6.87
CA VAL A 32 -13.48 -1.05 -5.65
C VAL A 32 -14.39 -1.34 -4.46
N VAL A 33 -14.34 -2.57 -3.96
CA VAL A 33 -14.97 -2.93 -2.69
C VAL A 33 -14.14 -2.27 -1.60
N LYS A 34 -14.60 -1.14 -1.04
CA LYS A 34 -13.98 -0.54 0.15
C LYS A 34 -13.97 -1.61 1.26
N HIS A 35 -12.78 -2.08 1.61
CA HIS A 35 -12.61 -3.18 2.56
C HIS A 35 -12.95 -2.70 3.98
N ALA A 36 -13.70 -3.51 4.73
CA ALA A 36 -13.91 -3.26 6.16
C ALA A 36 -12.56 -3.31 6.88
N LEU A 37 -12.32 -2.33 7.76
CA LEU A 37 -11.09 -2.28 8.53
C LEU A 37 -11.04 -3.48 9.49
N LEU A 38 -9.84 -4.04 9.67
CA LEU A 38 -9.64 -5.00 10.75
C LEU A 38 -9.87 -4.30 12.09
N LYS A 39 -10.50 -5.01 13.03
CA LYS A 39 -10.85 -4.47 14.35
C LYS A 39 -9.67 -3.81 15.08
N GLU A 40 -8.46 -4.35 14.93
CA GLU A 40 -7.25 -3.77 15.54
C GLU A 40 -6.85 -2.43 14.91
N VAL A 41 -7.06 -2.28 13.60
CA VAL A 41 -6.86 -1.01 12.88
C VAL A 41 -7.94 0.00 13.27
N GLU A 42 -9.19 -0.43 13.37
CA GLU A 42 -10.29 0.42 13.86
C GLU A 42 -9.98 0.99 15.25
N GLN A 43 -9.57 0.12 16.18
CA GLN A 43 -9.20 0.53 17.54
C GLN A 43 -8.01 1.48 17.57
N LEU A 44 -6.99 1.26 16.73
CA LEU A 44 -5.86 2.18 16.59
C LEU A 44 -6.34 3.55 16.07
N MET A 45 -7.19 3.58 15.05
CA MET A 45 -7.71 4.81 14.47
C MET A 45 -8.61 5.57 15.45
N GLU A 46 -9.43 4.89 16.24
CA GLU A 46 -10.21 5.51 17.31
C GLU A 46 -9.33 6.21 18.34
N GLN A 47 -8.25 5.54 18.79
CA GLN A 47 -7.27 6.13 19.70
C GLN A 47 -6.53 7.30 19.06
N TYR A 48 -6.15 7.15 17.79
CA TYR A 48 -5.48 8.20 17.03
C TYR A 48 -6.36 9.45 16.90
N ILE A 49 -7.62 9.30 16.47
CA ILE A 49 -8.58 10.40 16.33
C ILE A 49 -8.87 11.04 17.70
N GLY A 50 -9.05 10.25 18.74
CA GLY A 50 -9.22 10.77 20.11
C GLY A 50 -8.05 11.66 20.51
N GLY A 51 -6.83 11.20 20.26
CA GLY A 51 -5.62 11.98 20.48
C GLY A 51 -5.54 13.25 19.63
N LEU A 52 -5.91 13.20 18.35
CA LEU A 52 -5.93 14.39 17.50
C LEU A 52 -6.90 15.46 18.03
N LYS A 53 -8.05 15.06 18.55
CA LYS A 53 -9.05 15.99 19.14
C LYS A 53 -8.61 16.59 20.47
N GLU A 54 -7.67 15.97 21.17
CA GLU A 54 -7.03 16.57 22.35
C GLU A 54 -5.97 17.63 21.97
N ILE A 55 -5.43 17.55 20.76
CA ILE A 55 -4.33 18.40 20.27
C ILE A 55 -4.87 19.58 19.47
N PHE A 56 -5.78 19.31 18.55
CA PHE A 56 -6.31 20.26 17.60
C PHE A 56 -7.73 20.68 17.98
N LEU A 57 -8.08 21.92 17.64
CA LEU A 57 -9.48 22.32 17.58
C LEU A 57 -10.20 21.52 16.49
N ASP A 58 -11.48 21.20 16.70
CA ASP A 58 -12.24 20.30 15.80
C ASP A 58 -12.21 20.78 14.34
N GLU A 59 -12.27 22.09 14.11
CA GLU A 59 -12.23 22.69 12.77
C GLU A 59 -10.88 22.52 12.05
N LYS A 60 -9.80 22.25 12.79
CA LYS A 60 -8.48 22.05 12.19
C LYS A 60 -8.34 20.66 11.57
N ILE A 61 -9.12 19.66 12.03
CA ILE A 61 -9.08 18.32 11.45
C ILE A 61 -10.06 18.25 10.27
N VAL A 62 -9.54 18.38 9.06
CA VAL A 62 -10.36 18.31 7.83
C VAL A 62 -10.74 16.87 7.50
N GLY A 63 -9.82 15.94 7.73
CA GLY A 63 -10.10 14.51 7.58
C GLY A 63 -8.90 13.62 7.87
N VAL A 64 -9.18 12.34 8.09
CA VAL A 64 -8.17 11.28 8.30
C VAL A 64 -8.49 10.15 7.35
N TYR A 65 -7.47 9.73 6.62
CA TYR A 65 -7.59 8.76 5.55
C TYR A 65 -6.52 7.69 5.67
N ILE A 66 -6.88 6.46 5.31
CA ILE A 66 -5.95 5.34 5.20
C ILE A 66 -5.70 5.05 3.71
N TYR A 67 -4.45 4.80 3.36
CA TYR A 67 -4.05 4.35 2.03
C TYR A 67 -3.21 3.08 2.13
N GLY A 68 -2.43 2.76 1.10
CA GLY A 68 -1.46 1.69 1.13
C GLY A 68 -2.08 0.30 1.29
N SER A 69 -1.43 -0.58 2.05
CA SER A 69 -1.77 -2.02 2.02
C SER A 69 -3.18 -2.34 2.55
N ILE A 70 -3.70 -1.54 3.49
CA ILE A 70 -5.07 -1.67 4.01
C ILE A 70 -6.08 -1.31 2.93
N ALA A 71 -5.90 -0.17 2.27
CA ALA A 71 -6.74 0.30 1.18
C ALA A 71 -6.72 -0.66 -0.03
N LEU A 72 -5.59 -1.33 -0.26
CA LEU A 72 -5.40 -2.33 -1.31
C LEU A 72 -5.90 -3.74 -0.96
N GLY A 73 -6.51 -3.95 0.22
CA GLY A 73 -6.99 -5.26 0.64
C GLY A 73 -5.88 -6.30 0.89
N ALA A 74 -4.65 -5.86 1.14
CA ALA A 74 -3.46 -6.70 1.23
C ALA A 74 -2.67 -6.41 2.54
N PHE A 75 -3.39 -6.08 3.60
CA PHE A 75 -2.79 -5.79 4.91
C PHE A 75 -2.44 -7.08 5.65
N HIS A 76 -1.18 -7.18 6.07
CA HIS A 76 -0.67 -8.27 6.89
C HIS A 76 -0.44 -7.76 8.31
N ALA A 77 -1.25 -8.23 9.27
CA ALA A 77 -1.25 -7.71 10.63
C ALA A 77 0.12 -7.74 11.33
N GLU A 78 1.02 -8.64 10.92
CA GLU A 78 2.36 -8.76 11.51
C GLU A 78 3.45 -7.92 10.81
N THR A 79 3.26 -7.58 9.53
CA THR A 79 4.34 -7.00 8.70
C THR A 79 3.97 -5.71 7.96
N SER A 80 2.69 -5.44 7.69
CA SER A 80 2.23 -4.22 7.03
C SER A 80 2.21 -3.00 7.95
N ASP A 81 2.59 -1.85 7.41
CA ASP A 81 2.42 -0.56 8.04
C ASP A 81 0.96 -0.07 7.96
N VAL A 82 0.62 0.86 8.84
CA VAL A 82 -0.65 1.59 8.84
C VAL A 82 -0.41 2.93 8.18
N ASP A 83 -0.58 2.94 6.86
CA ASP A 83 -0.36 4.10 5.99
C ASP A 83 -1.52 5.11 6.11
N PHE A 84 -1.25 6.34 6.56
CA PHE A 84 -2.29 7.37 6.74
C PHE A 84 -1.94 8.74 6.14
N VAL A 85 -2.98 9.51 5.82
CA VAL A 85 -2.89 10.95 5.55
C VAL A 85 -3.91 11.66 6.45
N THR A 86 -3.43 12.60 7.26
CA THR A 86 -4.28 13.49 8.06
C THR A 86 -4.27 14.87 7.41
N VAL A 87 -5.41 15.30 6.92
CA VAL A 87 -5.57 16.62 6.30
C VAL A 87 -5.98 17.63 7.37
N ILE A 88 -5.23 18.72 7.47
CA ILE A 88 -5.46 19.78 8.45
C ILE A 88 -5.73 21.12 7.78
N SER A 89 -6.50 22.02 8.41
CA SER A 89 -6.81 23.33 7.81
C SER A 89 -5.57 24.19 7.61
N ASP A 90 -4.67 24.17 8.59
CA ASP A 90 -3.49 25.02 8.69
C ASP A 90 -2.27 24.21 9.16
N PRO A 91 -1.04 24.65 8.85
CA PRO A 91 0.18 23.95 9.27
C PRO A 91 0.25 23.68 10.78
N VAL A 92 0.95 22.60 11.13
CA VAL A 92 1.23 22.25 12.53
C VAL A 92 2.22 23.24 13.12
N ASN A 93 1.87 23.85 14.26
CA ASN A 93 2.78 24.73 15.00
C ASN A 93 3.69 23.92 15.96
N GLU A 94 4.70 24.56 16.55
CA GLU A 94 5.68 23.86 17.40
C GLU A 94 5.06 23.22 18.66
N ALA A 95 4.01 23.80 19.25
CA ALA A 95 3.35 23.20 20.41
C ALA A 95 2.57 21.94 20.01
N GLU A 96 1.78 22.03 18.94
CA GLU A 96 1.03 20.90 18.38
C GLU A 96 1.97 19.77 17.95
N LYS A 97 3.11 20.10 17.34
CA LYS A 97 4.16 19.13 16.98
C LYS A 97 4.63 18.34 18.20
N GLN A 98 4.94 19.00 19.31
CA GLN A 98 5.35 18.29 20.53
C GLN A 98 4.25 17.37 21.04
N GLN A 99 3.00 17.80 20.94
CA GLN A 99 1.86 16.96 21.31
C GLN A 99 1.69 15.76 20.35
N LEU A 100 1.92 15.94 19.04
CA LEU A 100 1.90 14.83 18.06
C LEU A 100 3.02 13.82 18.32
N VAL A 101 4.20 14.27 18.75
CA VAL A 101 5.30 13.38 19.18
C VAL A 101 4.86 12.53 20.38
N GLU A 102 4.26 13.14 21.40
CA GLU A 102 3.77 12.39 22.57
C GLU A 102 2.58 11.48 22.23
N LEU A 103 1.69 11.88 21.31
CA LEU A 103 0.61 11.03 20.81
C LEU A 103 1.16 9.77 20.13
N HIS A 104 2.08 9.92 19.17
CA HIS A 104 2.66 8.78 18.44
C HIS A 104 3.48 7.86 19.36
N LYS A 105 4.16 8.44 20.35
CA LYS A 105 4.83 7.68 21.42
C LYS A 105 3.85 6.86 22.27
N LYS A 106 2.67 7.39 22.59
CA LYS A 106 1.60 6.65 23.28
C LYS A 106 1.03 5.52 22.40
N LEU A 107 0.72 5.81 21.13
CA LEU A 107 0.18 4.82 20.18
C LEU A 107 1.17 3.68 19.91
N SER A 108 2.46 3.98 19.90
CA SER A 108 3.57 3.02 19.83
C SER A 108 3.63 2.01 21.00
N GLY A 109 2.73 2.10 21.98
CA GLY A 109 2.48 1.02 22.94
C GLY A 109 1.93 -0.26 22.29
N SER A 110 1.33 -0.17 21.10
CA SER A 110 0.81 -1.29 20.32
C SER A 110 1.72 -1.66 19.13
N THR A 111 1.62 -2.89 18.63
CA THR A 111 2.39 -3.35 17.46
C THR A 111 2.02 -2.60 16.17
N LEU A 112 0.74 -2.24 16.00
CA LEU A 112 0.29 -1.43 14.86
C LEU A 112 0.74 0.03 15.00
N GLY A 113 0.66 0.60 16.20
CA GLY A 113 1.09 1.98 16.46
C GLY A 113 2.58 2.22 16.16
N LYS A 114 3.45 1.23 16.44
CA LYS A 114 4.88 1.26 16.06
C LYS A 114 5.15 1.26 14.56
N ARG A 115 4.13 0.98 13.77
CA ARG A 115 4.18 0.88 12.31
C ARG A 115 3.18 1.82 11.66
N MET A 116 2.76 2.85 12.39
CA MET A 116 2.11 3.99 11.74
C MET A 116 3.14 4.70 10.88
N ASP A 117 2.76 4.94 9.64
CA ASP A 117 3.54 5.68 8.66
C ASP A 117 2.59 6.62 7.92
N GLY A 118 2.90 7.90 7.84
CA GLY A 118 1.94 8.84 7.26
C GLY A 118 2.27 10.31 7.48
N MET A 119 1.40 11.18 6.99
CA MET A 119 1.68 12.61 6.93
C MET A 119 0.53 13.47 7.43
N TYR A 120 0.88 14.65 7.94
CA TYR A 120 -0.04 15.72 8.30
C TYR A 120 0.04 16.82 7.23
N ILE A 121 -0.92 16.83 6.31
CA ILE A 121 -0.88 17.69 5.11
C ILE A 121 -1.88 18.84 5.26
N PRO A 122 -1.45 20.10 5.15
CA PRO A 122 -2.38 21.22 5.07
C PRO A 122 -3.33 21.09 3.88
N LEU A 123 -4.57 21.51 4.04
CA LEU A 123 -5.59 21.47 2.99
C LEU A 123 -5.15 22.25 1.74
N ALA A 124 -4.43 23.35 1.93
CA ALA A 124 -3.85 24.15 0.86
C ALA A 124 -2.76 23.42 0.04
N ASP A 125 -2.24 22.31 0.57
CA ASP A 125 -1.17 21.50 -0.02
C ASP A 125 -1.66 20.14 -0.51
N LEU A 126 -2.97 19.91 -0.46
CA LEU A 126 -3.58 18.67 -0.91
C LEU A 126 -3.30 18.41 -2.41
N GLY A 127 -2.74 17.24 -2.71
CA GLY A 127 -2.37 16.85 -4.07
C GLY A 127 -1.00 17.35 -4.55
N LYS A 128 -0.29 18.15 -3.75
CA LYS A 128 1.07 18.63 -4.09
C LYS A 128 2.16 17.61 -3.80
N TYR A 129 3.35 17.85 -4.35
CA TYR A 129 4.56 17.07 -4.10
C TYR A 129 5.56 17.81 -3.21
N ASN A 130 6.58 17.10 -2.73
CA ASN A 130 7.56 17.64 -1.77
C ASN A 130 8.24 18.94 -2.24
N ASP A 131 8.53 19.06 -3.54
CA ASP A 131 9.17 20.26 -4.13
C ASP A 131 8.24 21.47 -4.23
N GLU A 132 6.94 21.27 -4.01
CA GLU A 132 5.90 22.31 -4.02
C GLU A 132 5.44 22.70 -2.61
N MET A 133 5.98 22.05 -1.57
CA MET A 133 5.55 22.19 -0.18
C MET A 133 6.71 22.55 0.75
N ASN A 134 6.39 23.28 1.81
CA ASN A 134 7.29 23.36 2.97
C ASN A 134 7.39 21.99 3.66
N GLU A 135 8.41 21.82 4.50
CA GLU A 135 8.49 20.66 5.38
C GLU A 135 7.23 20.56 6.25
N TYR A 136 6.80 19.32 6.49
CA TYR A 136 5.57 19.02 7.23
C TYR A 136 5.85 17.98 8.31
N VAL A 137 4.88 17.81 9.22
CA VAL A 137 4.96 16.73 10.20
C VAL A 137 4.60 15.42 9.52
N TYR A 138 5.42 14.39 9.74
CA TYR A 138 5.15 13.03 9.28
C TYR A 138 5.41 12.04 10.40
N CYS A 139 4.82 10.86 10.32
CA CYS A 139 5.10 9.72 11.16
C CYS A 139 5.84 8.68 10.33
N ALA A 140 6.93 8.14 10.87
CA ALA A 140 7.66 7.02 10.30
C ALA A 140 8.08 6.09 11.45
N ASP A 141 7.89 4.79 11.29
CA ASP A 141 8.14 3.80 12.35
C ASP A 141 7.45 4.17 13.68
N GLY A 142 6.22 4.69 13.61
CA GLY A 142 5.45 5.12 14.79
C GLY A 142 6.00 6.36 15.51
N LYS A 143 6.90 7.13 14.87
CA LYS A 143 7.50 8.34 15.44
C LYS A 143 7.21 9.56 14.58
N ALA A 144 6.72 10.63 15.20
CA ALA A 144 6.52 11.91 14.53
C ALA A 144 7.85 12.66 14.35
N ASN A 145 8.06 13.22 13.16
CA ASN A 145 9.23 13.99 12.73
C ASN A 145 8.80 15.18 11.86
N ILE A 146 9.74 16.07 11.51
CA ILE A 146 9.54 17.13 10.52
C ILE A 146 10.48 16.90 9.35
N GLY A 147 9.96 17.10 8.15
CA GLY A 147 10.73 17.08 6.92
C GLY A 147 9.84 16.81 5.73
N HIS A 148 10.46 16.37 4.65
CA HIS A 148 9.79 15.73 3.53
C HIS A 148 9.83 14.21 3.69
N TRP A 149 8.72 13.56 3.36
CA TRP A 149 8.55 12.11 3.46
C TRP A 149 8.09 11.52 2.12
N ASP A 150 7.41 10.37 2.11
CA ASP A 150 7.06 9.63 0.89
C ASP A 150 5.72 10.07 0.24
N ILE A 151 5.54 11.37 0.04
CA ILE A 151 4.41 11.89 -0.74
C ILE A 151 4.75 11.93 -2.22
N ASN A 152 3.97 11.22 -3.03
CA ASN A 152 4.19 11.10 -4.46
C ASN A 152 2.87 10.77 -5.19
N ALA A 153 2.92 10.63 -6.52
CA ALA A 153 1.72 10.39 -7.31
C ALA A 153 1.05 9.03 -7.01
N VAL A 154 1.81 8.03 -6.55
CA VAL A 154 1.26 6.73 -6.11
C VAL A 154 0.44 6.90 -4.85
N THR A 155 0.95 7.66 -3.87
CA THR A 155 0.23 7.99 -2.63
C THR A 155 -1.10 8.67 -2.96
N TRP A 156 -1.06 9.72 -3.78
CA TRP A 156 -2.23 10.48 -4.17
C TRP A 156 -3.24 9.68 -5.00
N TRP A 157 -2.77 8.90 -5.99
CA TRP A 157 -3.65 8.06 -6.79
C TRP A 157 -4.30 6.97 -5.94
N THR A 158 -3.54 6.30 -5.06
CA THR A 158 -4.06 5.26 -4.18
C THR A 158 -5.11 5.82 -3.24
N LEU A 159 -4.83 6.98 -2.61
CA LEU A 159 -5.78 7.64 -1.73
C LEU A 159 -7.08 7.98 -2.46
N LYS A 160 -7.01 8.59 -3.65
CA LYS A 160 -8.22 9.04 -4.36
C LYS A 160 -9.06 7.90 -4.92
N ASN A 161 -8.43 6.81 -5.36
CA ASN A 161 -9.14 5.71 -6.05
C ASN A 161 -9.48 4.54 -5.13
N GLN A 162 -8.73 4.34 -4.05
CA GLN A 162 -8.84 3.16 -3.18
C GLN A 162 -8.79 3.50 -1.69
N GLY A 163 -8.54 4.75 -1.33
CA GLY A 163 -8.39 5.17 0.06
C GLY A 163 -9.65 4.93 0.89
N ILE A 164 -9.42 4.69 2.19
CA ILE A 164 -10.48 4.51 3.18
C ILE A 164 -10.62 5.82 3.96
N THR A 165 -11.80 6.41 3.90
CA THR A 165 -12.19 7.57 4.71
C THR A 165 -12.44 7.11 6.15
N VAL A 166 -11.70 7.64 7.12
CA VAL A 166 -11.96 7.37 8.55
C VAL A 166 -12.86 8.47 9.11
N ILE A 167 -12.49 9.74 8.87
CA ILE A 167 -13.33 10.91 9.14
C ILE A 167 -13.10 11.96 8.05
N GLY A 168 -14.10 12.81 7.80
CA GLY A 168 -14.05 13.86 6.78
C GLY A 168 -14.93 13.54 5.56
N LYS A 169 -14.65 14.21 4.44
CA LYS A 169 -15.28 13.90 3.15
C LYS A 169 -14.76 12.57 2.61
N GLU A 170 -15.46 11.96 1.66
CA GLU A 170 -14.93 10.76 1.00
C GLU A 170 -13.60 11.05 0.29
N ALA A 171 -12.65 10.10 0.37
CA ALA A 171 -11.31 10.26 -0.21
C ALA A 171 -11.34 10.56 -1.73
N GLU A 172 -12.32 9.99 -2.44
CA GLU A 172 -12.54 10.23 -3.88
C GLU A 172 -13.01 11.66 -4.19
N ASP A 173 -13.72 12.29 -3.24
CA ASP A 173 -14.29 13.63 -3.35
C ASP A 173 -13.32 14.75 -2.93
N LEU A 174 -12.10 14.38 -2.51
CA LEU A 174 -11.06 15.35 -2.17
C LEU A 174 -10.69 16.21 -3.38
N SER A 175 -10.55 17.53 -3.13
CA SER A 175 -10.44 18.56 -4.17
C SER A 175 -9.03 18.72 -4.74
N PHE A 176 -8.48 17.63 -5.27
CA PHE A 176 -7.23 17.63 -6.05
C PHE A 176 -7.35 16.67 -7.25
N GLN A 177 -6.48 16.83 -8.23
CA GLN A 177 -6.42 15.97 -9.41
C GLN A 177 -5.08 15.27 -9.44
N ILE A 178 -5.05 14.01 -9.89
CA ILE A 178 -3.81 13.28 -10.21
C ILE A 178 -3.86 12.96 -11.69
N ARG A 179 -2.79 13.31 -12.43
CA ARG A 179 -2.66 12.84 -13.81
C ARG A 179 -1.99 11.48 -13.80
N TRP A 180 -2.46 10.59 -14.67
CA TRP A 180 -1.82 9.28 -14.83
C TRP A 180 -0.34 9.41 -15.24
N ASP A 181 0.00 10.46 -16.01
CA ASP A 181 1.39 10.78 -16.37
C ASP A 181 2.29 10.99 -15.14
N ASP A 182 1.76 11.52 -14.03
CA ASP A 182 2.53 11.73 -12.80
C ASP A 182 2.84 10.40 -12.11
N VAL A 183 1.90 9.44 -12.18
CA VAL A 183 2.12 8.06 -11.72
C VAL A 183 3.20 7.40 -12.57
N VAL A 184 3.11 7.53 -13.90
CA VAL A 184 4.13 7.01 -14.84
C VAL A 184 5.50 7.65 -14.57
N ASN A 185 5.58 8.95 -14.32
CA ASN A 185 6.83 9.64 -14.00
C ASN A 185 7.41 9.16 -12.66
N THR A 186 6.56 8.86 -11.67
CA THR A 186 6.98 8.24 -10.41
C THR A 186 7.57 6.85 -10.65
N MET A 187 6.97 6.03 -11.54
CA MET A 187 7.53 4.74 -11.95
C MET A 187 8.89 4.92 -12.63
N LYS A 188 9.01 5.88 -13.56
CA LYS A 188 10.27 6.21 -14.26
C LYS A 188 11.37 6.58 -13.27
N TYR A 189 11.08 7.45 -12.30
CA TYR A 189 12.04 7.80 -11.25
C TYR A 189 12.49 6.57 -10.46
N ASN A 190 11.54 5.73 -10.04
CA ASN A 190 11.85 4.50 -9.29
C ASN A 190 12.76 3.56 -10.09
N VAL A 191 12.48 3.35 -11.37
CA VAL A 191 13.28 2.46 -12.24
C VAL A 191 14.65 3.08 -12.56
N GLU A 192 14.66 4.29 -13.12
CA GLU A 192 15.83 4.90 -13.74
C GLU A 192 16.83 5.46 -12.74
N GLN A 193 16.35 5.92 -11.58
CA GLN A 193 17.17 6.55 -10.57
C GLN A 193 17.37 5.62 -9.37
N TYR A 194 16.28 5.24 -8.69
CA TYR A 194 16.37 4.50 -7.44
C TYR A 194 16.94 3.09 -7.65
N TRP A 195 16.22 2.24 -8.39
CA TRP A 195 16.60 0.84 -8.57
C TRP A 195 17.82 0.64 -9.46
N SER A 196 17.97 1.44 -10.51
CA SER A 196 19.21 1.51 -11.31
C SER A 196 20.45 1.86 -10.45
N GLY A 197 20.30 2.80 -9.51
CA GLY A 197 21.35 3.12 -8.54
C GLY A 197 21.67 1.94 -7.61
N LYS A 198 20.65 1.26 -7.09
CA LYS A 198 20.81 0.09 -6.20
C LYS A 198 21.38 -1.13 -6.92
N ALA A 199 21.09 -1.32 -8.20
CA ALA A 199 21.64 -2.40 -9.02
C ALA A 199 23.19 -2.36 -9.12
N LYS A 200 23.77 -1.16 -8.96
CA LYS A 200 25.23 -0.94 -8.93
C LYS A 200 25.87 -1.33 -7.59
N GLN A 201 25.06 -1.63 -6.56
CA GLN A 201 25.49 -1.97 -5.20
C GLN A 201 25.11 -3.43 -4.88
N PRO A 202 25.77 -4.44 -5.48
CA PRO A 202 25.35 -5.84 -5.38
C PRO A 202 25.35 -6.40 -3.94
N TYR A 203 26.06 -5.76 -3.02
CA TYR A 203 26.08 -6.17 -1.62
C TYR A 203 24.73 -6.00 -0.91
N LEU A 204 23.86 -5.11 -1.39
CA LEU A 204 22.50 -4.95 -0.84
C LEU A 204 21.72 -6.26 -0.94
N PHE A 205 21.90 -6.99 -2.05
CA PHE A 205 21.15 -8.21 -2.34
C PHE A 205 21.67 -9.44 -1.55
N PHE A 206 22.62 -9.27 -0.64
CA PHE A 206 22.90 -10.26 0.40
C PHE A 206 21.87 -10.26 1.53
N ILE A 207 21.06 -9.21 1.64
CA ILE A 207 20.04 -8.99 2.66
C ILE A 207 18.66 -9.34 2.05
N GLU A 208 17.86 -10.16 2.73
CA GLU A 208 16.57 -10.65 2.19
C GLU A 208 15.57 -9.54 1.95
N GLU A 209 15.50 -8.56 2.84
CA GLU A 209 14.62 -7.40 2.72
C GLU A 209 14.89 -6.59 1.44
N TRP A 210 16.16 -6.37 1.07
CA TRP A 210 16.50 -5.70 -0.18
C TRP A 210 16.16 -6.52 -1.42
N VAL A 211 16.25 -7.85 -1.33
CA VAL A 211 15.87 -8.76 -2.43
C VAL A 211 14.36 -8.76 -2.62
N GLU A 212 13.61 -8.91 -1.54
CA GLU A 212 12.15 -8.85 -1.54
C GLU A 212 11.68 -7.51 -2.09
N SER A 213 12.17 -6.40 -1.54
CA SER A 213 11.80 -5.04 -1.94
C SER A 213 12.07 -4.78 -3.42
N ALA A 214 13.22 -5.21 -3.95
CA ALA A 214 13.54 -5.07 -5.36
C ALA A 214 12.54 -5.81 -6.25
N VAL A 215 12.28 -7.08 -5.95
CA VAL A 215 11.41 -7.92 -6.78
C VAL A 215 9.97 -7.44 -6.73
N VAL A 216 9.41 -7.20 -5.54
CA VAL A 216 8.00 -6.79 -5.43
C VAL A 216 7.76 -5.39 -5.97
N THR A 217 8.72 -4.47 -5.79
CA THR A 217 8.57 -3.10 -6.30
C THR A 217 8.61 -3.10 -7.82
N MET A 218 9.53 -3.84 -8.45
CA MET A 218 9.55 -3.97 -9.91
C MET A 218 8.30 -4.68 -10.46
N GLY A 219 7.77 -5.68 -9.73
CA GLY A 219 6.50 -6.33 -10.08
C GLY A 219 5.31 -5.36 -10.06
N ARG A 220 5.20 -4.54 -9.01
CA ARG A 220 4.19 -3.47 -8.92
C ARG A 220 4.33 -2.45 -10.04
N ILE A 221 5.56 -2.02 -10.34
CA ILE A 221 5.83 -1.07 -11.44
C ILE A 221 5.36 -1.65 -12.76
N LEU A 222 5.77 -2.89 -13.09
CA LEU A 222 5.40 -3.51 -14.35
C LEU A 222 3.88 -3.67 -14.50
N TYR A 223 3.21 -4.13 -13.43
CA TYR A 223 1.74 -4.20 -13.39
C TYR A 223 1.10 -2.85 -13.65
N THR A 224 1.61 -1.81 -12.98
CA THR A 224 1.10 -0.43 -13.06
C THR A 224 1.17 0.09 -14.49
N LEU A 225 2.29 -0.15 -15.18
CA LEU A 225 2.47 0.28 -16.57
C LEU A 225 1.54 -0.44 -17.54
N ASP A 226 1.24 -1.71 -17.28
CA ASP A 226 0.46 -2.54 -18.20
C ASP A 226 -1.06 -2.41 -18.00
N HIS A 227 -1.51 -2.18 -16.78
CA HIS A 227 -2.93 -2.20 -16.42
C HIS A 227 -3.49 -0.84 -16.02
N LYS A 228 -2.65 0.20 -15.96
CA LYS A 228 -3.02 1.55 -15.56
C LYS A 228 -3.73 1.63 -14.18
N THR A 229 -3.22 0.87 -13.22
CA THR A 229 -3.73 0.83 -11.83
C THR A 229 -2.61 0.51 -10.85
N ILE A 230 -2.77 0.84 -9.57
CA ILE A 230 -1.80 0.51 -8.52
C ILE A 230 -2.27 -0.72 -7.74
N VAL A 231 -1.34 -1.64 -7.48
CA VAL A 231 -1.59 -2.90 -6.77
C VAL A 231 -0.66 -3.11 -5.59
N SER A 232 -0.99 -4.09 -4.74
CA SER A 232 -0.19 -4.51 -3.59
C SER A 232 1.13 -5.19 -3.99
N LYS A 233 2.04 -5.33 -3.02
CA LYS A 233 3.30 -6.09 -3.18
C LYS A 233 3.03 -7.55 -3.56
N ASP A 234 2.02 -8.17 -2.97
CA ASP A 234 1.64 -9.56 -3.26
C ASP A 234 1.12 -9.72 -4.69
N ARG A 235 0.24 -8.82 -5.14
CA ARG A 235 -0.25 -8.88 -6.52
C ARG A 235 0.86 -8.60 -7.53
N GLY A 236 1.79 -7.69 -7.22
CA GLY A 236 2.98 -7.46 -8.02
C GLY A 236 3.89 -8.69 -8.13
N LEU A 237 4.10 -9.42 -7.04
CA LEU A 237 4.85 -10.67 -7.06
C LEU A 237 4.13 -11.76 -7.85
N GLN A 238 2.83 -11.93 -7.65
CA GLN A 238 2.02 -12.90 -8.39
C GLN A 238 2.06 -12.62 -9.89
N TYR A 239 1.94 -11.34 -10.28
CA TYR A 239 2.05 -10.94 -11.67
C TYR A 239 3.39 -11.35 -12.29
N LEU A 240 4.50 -11.19 -11.57
CA LEU A 240 5.81 -11.66 -12.01
C LEU A 240 5.87 -13.19 -12.13
N LEU A 241 5.27 -13.93 -11.20
CA LEU A 241 5.22 -15.41 -11.27
C LEU A 241 4.44 -15.90 -12.49
N GLU A 242 3.40 -15.16 -12.90
CA GLU A 242 2.56 -15.49 -14.06
C GLU A 242 3.21 -15.14 -15.41
N HIS A 243 4.02 -14.08 -15.47
CA HIS A 243 4.47 -13.48 -16.74
C HIS A 243 5.98 -13.52 -16.98
N SER A 244 6.80 -13.88 -15.97
CA SER A 244 8.26 -13.96 -16.13
C SER A 244 8.69 -15.29 -16.76
N SER A 245 9.83 -15.30 -17.45
CA SER A 245 10.46 -16.53 -17.93
C SER A 245 10.80 -17.49 -16.79
N GLU A 246 10.80 -18.80 -17.08
CA GLU A 246 11.07 -19.86 -16.09
C GLU A 246 12.44 -19.71 -15.39
N GLU A 247 13.41 -19.04 -16.03
CA GLU A 247 14.74 -18.77 -15.47
C GLU A 247 14.67 -17.99 -14.15
N TRP A 248 13.65 -17.15 -13.97
CA TRP A 248 13.46 -16.32 -12.77
C TRP A 248 12.68 -17.03 -11.66
N GLY A 249 12.04 -18.15 -11.98
CA GLY A 249 11.21 -18.92 -11.04
C GLY A 249 11.87 -19.20 -9.69
N PRO A 250 13.16 -19.60 -9.61
CA PRO A 250 13.83 -19.81 -8.33
C PRO A 250 13.96 -18.53 -7.47
N LEU A 251 14.18 -17.37 -8.09
CA LEU A 251 14.26 -16.09 -7.35
C LEU A 251 12.87 -15.67 -6.87
N LEU A 252 11.85 -15.76 -7.73
CA LEU A 252 10.49 -15.37 -7.38
C LEU A 252 9.92 -16.23 -6.25
N LYS A 253 10.17 -17.55 -6.26
CA LYS A 253 9.82 -18.46 -5.15
C LYS A 253 10.60 -18.17 -3.87
N GLU A 254 11.87 -17.77 -3.98
CA GLU A 254 12.64 -17.35 -2.80
C GLU A 254 12.06 -16.05 -2.19
N VAL A 255 11.56 -15.12 -3.01
CA VAL A 255 10.86 -13.92 -2.53
C VAL A 255 9.49 -14.24 -1.93
N GLU A 256 8.73 -15.14 -2.54
CA GLU A 256 7.49 -15.68 -1.97
C GLU A 256 7.72 -16.29 -0.59
N ARG A 257 8.78 -17.11 -0.44
CA ARG A 257 9.22 -17.65 0.85
C ARG A 257 9.58 -16.54 1.83
N ILE A 258 10.32 -15.52 1.44
CA ILE A 258 10.68 -14.40 2.33
C ILE A 258 9.43 -13.73 2.90
N ARG A 259 8.40 -13.53 2.07
CA ARG A 259 7.16 -12.85 2.47
C ARG A 259 6.25 -13.72 3.33
N GLN A 260 6.04 -14.96 2.94
CA GLN A 260 5.03 -15.83 3.56
C GLN A 260 5.63 -16.69 4.69
N ASN A 261 6.87 -17.14 4.52
CA ASN A 261 7.51 -18.14 5.38
C ASN A 261 8.98 -17.79 5.69
N PRO A 262 9.27 -16.61 6.30
CA PRO A 262 10.64 -16.14 6.48
C PRO A 262 11.52 -17.08 7.32
N LYS A 263 10.90 -17.89 8.19
CA LYS A 263 11.58 -18.89 9.04
C LYS A 263 11.95 -20.18 8.31
N GLU A 264 11.41 -20.42 7.12
CA GLU A 264 11.73 -21.61 6.33
C GLU A 264 13.13 -21.55 5.73
N LYS A 265 13.67 -22.72 5.41
CA LYS A 265 14.99 -22.84 4.81
C LYS A 265 15.03 -22.16 3.45
N ARG A 266 16.06 -21.32 3.25
CA ARG A 266 16.36 -20.68 1.98
C ARG A 266 16.48 -21.69 0.85
N MET A 267 15.89 -21.36 -0.30
CA MET A 267 16.00 -22.13 -1.54
C MET A 267 17.29 -21.80 -2.29
N LEU A 268 17.76 -20.56 -2.15
CA LEU A 268 18.97 -20.06 -2.81
C LEU A 268 20.07 -19.73 -1.79
N SER A 269 21.34 -19.98 -2.18
CA SER A 269 22.47 -19.46 -1.43
C SER A 269 22.50 -17.92 -1.50
N ARG A 270 23.07 -17.27 -0.49
CA ARG A 270 23.16 -15.79 -0.44
C ARG A 270 23.79 -15.20 -1.71
N TRP A 271 24.87 -15.82 -2.20
CA TRP A 271 25.57 -15.41 -3.41
C TRP A 271 24.71 -15.59 -4.67
N ARG A 272 24.08 -16.75 -4.82
CA ARG A 272 23.21 -17.02 -5.97
C ARG A 272 21.99 -16.08 -5.98
N ARG A 273 21.38 -15.85 -4.82
CA ARG A 273 20.26 -14.91 -4.67
C ARG A 273 20.68 -13.49 -5.04
N ALA A 274 21.83 -13.02 -4.56
CA ALA A 274 22.33 -11.69 -4.86
C ALA A 274 22.59 -11.50 -6.37
N ASP A 275 23.26 -12.46 -7.01
CA ASP A 275 23.52 -12.46 -8.46
C ASP A 275 22.21 -12.47 -9.27
N MET A 276 21.30 -13.40 -8.94
CA MET A 276 20.00 -13.50 -9.61
C MET A 276 19.18 -12.22 -9.45
N THR A 277 19.15 -11.63 -8.26
CA THR A 277 18.43 -10.37 -8.01
C THR A 277 18.97 -9.23 -8.85
N LYS A 278 20.30 -9.08 -8.93
CA LYS A 278 20.91 -8.06 -9.78
C LYS A 278 20.55 -8.26 -11.25
N ARG A 279 20.67 -9.49 -11.77
CA ARG A 279 20.35 -9.79 -13.18
C ARG A 279 18.87 -9.58 -13.47
N PHE A 280 17.99 -9.99 -12.56
CA PHE A 280 16.55 -9.79 -12.67
C PHE A 280 16.18 -8.30 -12.68
N LEU A 281 16.78 -7.53 -11.77
CA LEU A 281 16.56 -6.09 -11.69
C LEU A 281 16.99 -5.38 -12.97
N LEU A 282 18.19 -5.69 -13.50
CA LEU A 282 18.65 -5.15 -14.77
C LEU A 282 17.74 -5.53 -15.94
N HIS A 283 17.27 -6.78 -15.98
CA HIS A 283 16.32 -7.23 -16.99
C HIS A 283 15.00 -6.44 -16.92
N LEU A 284 14.38 -6.29 -15.75
CA LEU A 284 13.13 -5.55 -15.61
C LEU A 284 13.28 -4.04 -15.83
N ILE A 285 14.45 -3.46 -15.52
CA ILE A 285 14.75 -2.06 -15.87
C ILE A 285 14.67 -1.88 -17.40
N GLU A 286 15.30 -2.75 -18.18
CA GLU A 286 15.24 -2.70 -19.65
C GLU A 286 13.81 -2.95 -20.18
N THR A 287 13.08 -3.90 -19.57
CA THR A 287 11.67 -4.14 -19.91
C THR A 287 10.82 -2.89 -19.68
N CYS A 288 10.99 -2.19 -18.55
CA CYS A 288 10.29 -0.94 -18.28
C CYS A 288 10.71 0.17 -19.26
N ARG A 289 12.00 0.25 -19.61
CA ARG A 289 12.52 1.19 -20.62
C ARG A 289 11.84 1.05 -21.98
N GLY A 290 11.62 -0.19 -22.41
CA GLY A 290 10.88 -0.47 -23.65
C GLY A 290 9.45 0.09 -23.64
N LYS A 291 8.80 0.19 -22.47
CA LYS A 291 7.43 0.70 -22.34
C LYS A 291 7.36 2.22 -22.40
N TRP A 292 8.43 2.94 -22.05
CA TRP A 292 8.46 4.41 -22.16
C TRP A 292 8.35 4.91 -23.61
N THR A 293 8.92 4.15 -24.54
CA THR A 293 9.01 4.51 -25.97
C THR A 293 7.69 4.26 -26.72
N ILE A 294 6.75 3.53 -26.11
CA ILE A 294 5.47 3.10 -26.72
C ILE A 294 4.29 3.93 -26.18
N GLN A 295 4.51 4.75 -25.14
CA GLN A 295 3.50 5.62 -24.54
C GLN A 295 3.41 6.99 -25.21
#